data_AF-A0A2P9GER0-F1
#
_entry.id   AF-A0A2P9GER0-F1
#
_cell.length_a   1.000
_cell.length_b   1.000
_cell.length_c   1.000
_cell.angle_alpha   90.00
_cell.angle_beta   90.00
_cell.angle_gamma   90.00
#
_symmetry.space_group_name_H-M   'P 1'
#
loop_
_entity.id
_entity.type
_entity.pdbx_description
1 polymer ?
#
loop_
_entity_poly.entity_id
_entity_poly.type
_entity_poly.pdbx_seq_one_letter_code
_entity_poly.pdbx_strand_id
1 'polypeptide(L)'
;MASAPGLAFANITLMLDLPQLPAIFFVNVRNNFKIFMNEIKQKTVEGEDIFYPHNRINLQNKHINKMGRTRKYSNNKEWIFGNPF
;
A
#
# COMPACT_ATOMS: atom_id res chain seq x y z
N MET A 1 -36.58 -21.39 5.35
CA MET A 1 -35.87 -20.67 6.42
C MET A 1 -36.93 -19.97 7.25
N ALA A 2 -37.23 -20.47 8.46
CA ALA A 2 -38.22 -19.83 9.31
C ALA A 2 -37.57 -18.61 9.98
N SER A 3 -37.79 -17.42 9.40
CA SER A 3 -37.33 -16.15 9.97
C SER A 3 -38.46 -15.50 10.77
N ALA A 4 -38.14 -14.98 11.95
CA ALA A 4 -39.07 -14.17 12.73
C ALA A 4 -38.84 -12.67 12.49
N PRO A 5 -39.86 -11.79 12.63
CA PRO A 5 -39.69 -10.35 12.52
C PRO A 5 -38.62 -9.77 13.47
N GLY A 6 -38.48 -10.34 14.67
CA GLY A 6 -37.43 -9.95 15.62
C GLY A 6 -36.00 -10.31 15.20
N LEU A 7 -35.83 -11.15 14.17
CA LEU A 7 -34.54 -11.53 13.59
C LEU A 7 -34.18 -10.70 12.34
N ALA A 8 -34.99 -9.71 11.98
CA ALA A 8 -34.80 -8.94 10.76
C ALA A 8 -33.40 -8.30 10.66
N PHE A 9 -32.88 -7.74 11.76
CA PHE A 9 -31.53 -7.17 11.79
C PHE A 9 -30.45 -8.21 11.48
N ALA A 10 -30.49 -9.37 12.16
CA ALA A 10 -29.52 -10.43 11.92
C ALA A 10 -29.61 -10.99 10.49
N ASN A 11 -30.82 -11.12 9.95
CA ASN A 11 -31.01 -11.58 8.58
C ASN A 11 -30.42 -10.60 7.57
N ILE A 12 -30.62 -9.29 7.77
CA ILE A 12 -30.02 -8.25 6.92
C ILE A 12 -28.49 -8.28 7.01
N THR A 13 -27.93 -8.35 8.23
CA THR A 13 -26.48 -8.44 8.44
C THR A 13 -25.89 -9.67 7.74
N LEU A 14 -26.50 -10.85 7.90
CA LEU A 14 -25.99 -12.05 7.25
C LEU A 14 -26.08 -11.97 5.72
N MET A 15 -27.18 -11.43 5.18
CA MET A 15 -27.35 -11.28 3.73
C MET A 15 -26.37 -10.27 3.11
N LEU A 16 -26.05 -9.19 3.84
CA LEU A 16 -25.19 -8.14 3.32
C LEU A 16 -23.70 -8.39 3.60
N ASP A 17 -23.33 -8.93 4.76
CA ASP A 17 -21.93 -8.97 5.20
C ASP A 17 -21.23 -10.29 4.89
N LEU A 18 -21.93 -11.43 4.93
CA LEU A 18 -21.31 -12.72 4.61
C LEU A 18 -20.74 -12.75 3.18
N PRO A 19 -21.43 -12.25 2.14
CA PRO A 19 -20.88 -12.22 0.79
C PRO A 19 -19.66 -11.28 0.65
N GLN A 20 -19.46 -10.35 1.59
CA GLN A 20 -18.32 -9.42 1.57
C GLN A 20 -17.04 -10.02 2.16
N LEU A 21 -17.14 -11.05 3.01
CA LEU A 21 -15.98 -11.65 3.68
C LEU A 21 -14.87 -12.13 2.72
N PRO A 22 -15.15 -12.81 1.59
CA PRO A 22 -14.11 -13.18 0.64
C PRO A 22 -13.38 -11.96 0.04
N ALA A 23 -14.11 -10.88 -0.24
CA ALA A 23 -13.52 -9.65 -0.76
C ALA A 23 -12.64 -8.96 0.28
N ILE A 24 -13.08 -8.87 1.53
CA ILE A 24 -12.30 -8.32 2.65
C ILE A 24 -11.01 -9.12 2.84
N PHE A 25 -11.11 -10.45 2.82
CA PHE A 25 -9.94 -11.33 2.92
C PHE A 25 -8.95 -11.08 1.78
N PHE A 26 -9.42 -11.03 0.54
CA PHE A 26 -8.58 -10.76 -0.62
C PHE A 26 -7.89 -9.39 -0.53
N VAL A 27 -8.59 -8.35 -0.07
CA VAL A 27 -8.01 -7.02 0.15
C VAL A 27 -6.87 -7.07 1.17
N ASN A 28 -7.03 -7.81 2.26
CA ASN A 28 -5.98 -7.98 3.27
C ASN A 28 -4.75 -8.70 2.71
N VAL A 29 -4.96 -9.81 1.98
CA VAL A 29 -3.87 -10.55 1.32
C VAL A 29 -3.14 -9.64 0.33
N ARG A 30 -3.88 -8.92 -0.52
CA ARG A 30 -3.30 -7.98 -1.50
C ARG A 30 -2.48 -6.88 -0.83
N ASN A 31 -2.96 -6.30 0.26
CA ASN A 31 -2.26 -5.24 0.98
C ASN A 31 -0.96 -5.75 1.60
N ASN A 32 -1.00 -6.92 2.25
CA ASN A 32 0.20 -7.54 2.84
C ASN A 32 1.21 -7.95 1.77
N PHE A 33 0.73 -8.52 0.66
CA PHE A 33 1.58 -8.88 -0.48
C PHE A 33 2.27 -7.65 -1.08
N LYS A 34 1.54 -6.52 -1.21
CA LYS A 34 2.13 -5.25 -1.66
C LYS A 34 3.25 -4.79 -0.72
N ILE A 35 3.06 -4.86 0.60
CA ILE A 35 4.11 -4.48 1.56
C ILE A 35 5.33 -5.39 1.41
N PHE A 36 5.11 -6.71 1.37
CA PHE A 36 6.16 -7.71 1.21
C PHE A 36 7.00 -7.49 -0.06
N MET A 37 6.36 -7.28 -1.21
CA MET A 37 7.06 -7.02 -2.47
C MET A 37 7.89 -5.73 -2.43
N ASN A 38 7.39 -4.69 -1.77
CA ASN A 38 8.14 -3.44 -1.61
C ASN A 38 9.34 -3.59 -0.66
N GLU A 39 9.22 -4.42 0.38
CA GLU A 39 10.34 -4.72 1.28
C GLU A 39 11.44 -5.51 0.55
N ILE A 40 11.07 -6.49 -0.28
CA ILE A 40 12.03 -7.19 -1.15
C ILE A 40 12.73 -6.19 -2.08
N LYS A 41 11.97 -5.30 -2.73
CA LYS A 41 12.51 -4.30 -3.65
C LYS A 41 13.54 -3.39 -2.98
N GLN A 42 13.23 -2.93 -1.77
CA GLN A 42 14.13 -2.09 -0.99
C GLN A 42 15.43 -2.80 -0.57
N LYS A 43 15.39 -4.12 -0.32
CA LYS A 43 16.58 -4.90 0.02
C LYS A 43 17.41 -5.35 -1.19
N THR A 44 16.80 -5.41 -2.38
CA THR A 44 17.42 -5.96 -3.59
C THR A 44 17.97 -4.89 -4.52
N VAL A 45 17.37 -3.70 -4.54
CA VAL A 45 17.80 -2.61 -5.43
C VAL A 45 18.61 -1.58 -4.66
N GLU A 46 19.92 -1.57 -4.91
CA GLU A 46 20.82 -0.57 -4.32
C GLU A 46 20.48 0.84 -4.83
N GLY A 47 20.40 1.80 -3.90
CA GLY A 47 20.19 3.21 -4.21
C GLY A 47 18.74 3.63 -4.47
N GLU A 48 17.75 2.79 -4.17
CA GLU A 48 16.35 3.24 -4.07
C GLU A 48 16.14 4.10 -2.81
N ASP A 49 15.27 5.11 -2.94
CA ASP A 49 14.84 5.92 -1.79
C ASP A 49 13.94 5.08 -0.87
N ILE A 50 13.90 5.44 0.41
CA ILE A 50 13.19 4.71 1.45
C ILE A 50 11.72 4.49 1.09
N PHE A 51 11.20 3.27 1.27
CA PHE A 51 9.78 2.99 1.19
C PHE A 51 9.13 3.13 2.57
N TYR A 52 8.01 3.86 2.66
CA TYR A 52 7.25 3.98 3.92
C TYR A 52 6.11 2.95 3.93
N PRO A 53 6.17 1.87 4.75
CA PRO A 53 5.29 0.71 4.60
C PRO A 53 3.80 0.98 4.74
N HIS A 54 3.44 1.91 5.63
CA HIS A 54 2.05 2.22 5.96
C HIS A 54 1.57 3.52 5.31
N ASN A 55 2.38 4.15 4.45
CA ASN A 55 1.92 5.28 3.66
C ASN A 55 1.01 4.80 2.54
N ARG A 56 -0.07 5.55 2.29
CA ARG A 56 -1.02 5.25 1.21
C ARG A 56 -0.33 5.21 -0.17
N ILE A 57 0.58 6.16 -0.40
CA ILE A 57 1.31 6.34 -1.65
C ILE A 57 2.75 6.71 -1.33
N ASN A 58 3.68 6.10 -2.07
CA ASN A 58 5.10 6.44 -2.10
C ASN A 58 5.45 6.75 -3.56
N LEU A 59 5.76 8.01 -3.87
CA LEU A 59 6.04 8.52 -5.23
C LEU A 59 7.52 8.75 -5.48
N GLN A 60 8.33 8.63 -4.43
CA GLN A 60 9.74 8.93 -4.46
C GLN A 60 10.48 8.07 -5.48
N ASN A 61 11.33 8.73 -6.25
CA ASN A 61 12.26 8.11 -7.19
C ASN A 61 13.46 9.04 -7.35
N LYS A 62 14.33 8.79 -8.34
CA LYS A 62 15.54 9.60 -8.60
C LYS A 62 15.25 11.08 -8.91
N HIS A 63 14.05 11.42 -9.38
CA HIS A 63 13.67 12.77 -9.81
C HIS A 63 12.52 13.39 -9.00
N ILE A 64 11.71 12.56 -8.33
CA ILE A 64 10.53 12.95 -7.57
C ILE A 64 10.83 12.72 -6.08
N ASN A 65 10.52 13.71 -5.27
CA ASN A 65 10.69 13.64 -3.82
C ASN A 65 9.54 12.85 -3.16
N LYS A 66 9.63 12.70 -1.84
CA LYS A 66 8.66 11.98 -1.00
C LYS A 66 7.24 12.58 -1.00
N MET A 67 7.08 13.79 -1.55
CA MET A 67 5.83 14.53 -1.60
C MET A 67 5.30 14.72 -3.04
N GLY A 68 5.87 14.03 -4.04
CA GLY A 68 5.39 14.10 -5.42
C GLY A 68 5.85 15.33 -6.22
N ARG A 69 6.83 16.11 -5.73
CA ARG A 69 7.43 17.23 -6.48
C ARG A 69 8.81 16.87 -7.02
N THR A 70 9.24 17.57 -8.07
CA THR A 70 10.60 17.45 -8.61
C THR A 70 11.65 17.74 -7.55
N ARG A 71 12.69 16.92 -7.49
CA ARG A 71 13.82 17.07 -6.57
C ARG A 71 14.62 18.31 -6.92
N LYS A 72 14.93 19.11 -5.90
CA LYS A 72 15.83 20.26 -6.05
C LYS A 72 17.26 19.76 -6.06
N TYR A 73 18.10 20.38 -6.88
CA TYR A 73 19.55 20.09 -6.97
C TYR A 73 19.89 18.65 -7.38
N SER A 74 18.96 17.91 -7.99
CA SER A 74 19.19 16.55 -8.52
C SER A 74 19.73 16.52 -9.95
N ASN A 75 20.25 17.65 -10.46
CA ASN A 75 20.79 17.76 -11.82
C ASN A 75 22.23 17.27 -11.93
N ASN A 76 22.97 17.24 -10.81
CA ASN A 76 24.32 16.69 -10.78
C ASN A 76 24.22 15.17 -10.74
N LYS A 77 24.73 14.52 -11.80
CA LYS A 77 24.67 13.08 -11.97
C LYS A 77 25.45 12.30 -10.91
N GLU A 78 26.41 12.93 -10.24
CA GLU A 78 27.30 12.26 -9.30
C GLU A 78 27.66 13.23 -8.16
N TRP A 79 27.06 13.02 -6.99
CA TRP A 79 27.58 13.60 -5.75
C TRP A 79 28.61 12.62 -5.20
N ILE A 80 29.75 13.13 -4.74
CA ILE A 80 30.84 12.38 -4.08
C ILE A 80 30.32 11.47 -2.94
N PHE A 81 29.21 11.81 -2.28
CA PHE A 81 28.61 11.01 -1.21
C PHE A 81 27.53 10.01 -1.70
N GLY A 82 27.41 9.80 -3.00
CA GLY A 82 26.45 8.88 -3.61
C GLY A 82 25.19 9.57 -4.13
N ASN A 83 24.05 8.88 -4.06
CA ASN A 83 22.80 9.38 -4.63
C ASN A 83 22.21 10.52 -3.76
N PRO A 84 21.85 11.67 -4.37
CA PRO A 84 21.05 12.71 -3.71
C PRO A 84 19.57 12.33 -3.69
N PHE A 85 19.28 11.19 -3.04
CA PHE A 85 17.92 10.75 -2.70
C PHE A 85 17.38 11.47 -1.45
#